data_AF-A0A538KKX1-F1
#
_entry.id   AF-A0A538KKX1-F1
#
_cell.length_a   1.000
_cell.length_b   1.000
_cell.length_c   1.000
_cell.angle_alpha   90.00
_cell.angle_beta   90.00
_cell.angle_gamma   90.00
#
_symmetry.space_group_name_H-M   'P 1'
#
loop_
_entity.id
_entity.type
_entity.pdbx_description
1 polymer ?
#
loop_
_entity_poly.entity_id
_entity_poly.type
_entity_poly.pdbx_seq_one_letter_code
_entity_poly.pdbx_strand_id
1 'polypeptide(L)' 'MRAWLRSPICASSAFCVEDARIDLAGTELAGREFARREDHRSENDWLVCWVEGRQFQAACGPRNLRESLQTFLSWAR' A
#
# COMPACT_ATOMS: atom_id res chain seq x y z
N MET A 1 13.48 5.46 -5.57
CA MET A 1 12.41 5.80 -6.54
C MET A 1 11.12 5.21 -6.01
N ARG A 2 10.01 5.96 -6.01
CA ARG A 2 8.70 5.49 -5.50
C ARG A 2 8.08 4.51 -6.51
N ALA A 3 7.95 3.23 -6.17
CA ALA A 3 7.54 2.15 -7.08
C ALA A 3 6.12 2.29 -7.65
N TRP A 4 5.26 3.11 -7.03
CA TRP A 4 3.89 3.43 -7.44
C TRP A 4 3.76 4.52 -8.53
N LEU A 5 4.84 5.22 -8.92
CA LEU A 5 4.83 6.29 -9.95
C LEU A 5 4.47 5.83 -11.37
N ARG A 6 4.43 4.52 -11.63
CA ARG A 6 4.19 3.95 -12.97
C ARG A 6 2.74 3.52 -13.24
N SER A 7 1.86 3.58 -12.24
CA SER A 7 0.44 3.25 -12.47
C SER A 7 -0.28 4.46 -13.08
N PRO A 8 -1.11 4.30 -14.13
CA PRO A 8 -1.75 5.42 -14.84
C PRO A 8 -2.63 6.29 -13.94
N ILE A 9 -3.04 5.74 -12.79
CA ILE A 9 -3.92 6.38 -11.80
C ILE A 9 -3.07 7.24 -10.82
N CYS A 10 -1.81 6.88 -10.59
CA CYS A 10 -0.85 7.67 -9.81
C CYS A 10 -0.22 8.81 -10.61
N ALA A 11 -0.20 8.72 -11.95
CA ALA A 11 0.43 9.70 -12.83
C ALA A 11 -0.45 10.96 -13.05
N SER A 12 -1.77 10.86 -12.84
CA SER A 12 -2.70 11.97 -13.06
C SER A 12 -2.98 12.81 -11.81
N SER A 13 -2.78 12.25 -10.61
CA SER A 13 -3.09 12.89 -9.34
C SER A 13 -1.83 13.40 -8.66
N ALA A 14 -1.28 14.51 -9.17
CA ALA A 14 -0.03 15.10 -8.66
C ALA A 14 -0.09 15.63 -7.20
N PHE A 15 -1.21 15.49 -6.48
CA PHE A 15 -1.40 16.17 -5.19
C PHE A 15 -2.00 15.37 -4.03
N CYS A 16 -2.47 14.13 -4.18
CA CYS A 16 -3.13 13.41 -3.06
C CYS A 16 -2.77 11.92 -3.00
N VAL A 17 -1.57 11.61 -2.53
CA VAL A 17 -1.13 10.25 -2.19
C VAL A 17 -0.76 10.22 -0.71
N GLU A 18 -1.43 9.36 0.04
CA GLU A 18 -0.96 8.91 1.35
C GLU A 18 -0.12 7.64 1.12
N ASP A 19 1.09 7.57 1.69
CA ASP A 19 1.93 6.37 1.64
C ASP A 19 2.32 5.87 3.04
N ALA A 20 2.30 4.55 3.22
CA ALA A 20 2.73 3.88 4.43
C ALA A 20 3.76 2.80 4.11
N ARG A 21 4.84 2.77 4.90
CA ARG A 21 5.90 1.75 4.80
C ARG A 21 6.17 1.20 6.17
N ILE A 22 6.04 -0.12 6.30
CA ILE A 22 6.21 -0.83 7.56
C ILE A 22 7.30 -1.87 7.35
N ASP A 23 8.38 -1.74 8.10
CA ASP A 23 9.46 -2.71 8.07
C ASP A 23 9.02 -3.99 8.78
N LEU A 24 9.28 -5.13 8.14
CA LEU A 24 8.94 -6.45 8.64
C LEU A 24 10.18 -7.20 9.13
N ALA A 25 11.40 -6.65 8.97
CA ALA A 25 12.63 -7.35 9.31
C ALA A 25 12.68 -7.63 10.82
N GLY A 26 13.11 -8.85 11.17
CA GLY A 26 13.14 -9.29 12.57
C GLY A 26 11.77 -9.64 13.15
N THR A 27 10.71 -9.62 12.34
CA THR A 27 9.38 -10.13 12.72
C THR A 27 9.06 -11.43 12.00
N GLU A 28 8.10 -12.20 12.51
CA GLU A 28 7.58 -13.41 11.86
C GLU A 28 6.95 -13.13 10.49
N LEU A 29 6.63 -11.86 10.19
CA LEU A 29 6.05 -11.42 8.93
C LEU A 29 7.08 -11.27 7.80
N ALA A 30 8.39 -11.28 8.10
CA ALA A 30 9.46 -11.04 7.12
C ALA A 30 9.51 -12.04 5.95
N GLY A 31 8.94 -13.23 6.13
CA GLY A 31 8.85 -14.28 5.10
C GLY A 31 7.42 -14.63 4.72
N ARG A 32 6.43 -13.88 5.23
CA ARG A 32 5.02 -14.14 4.97
C ARG A 32 4.62 -13.53 3.63
N GLU A 33 4.01 -14.33 2.77
CA GLU A 33 3.51 -13.84 1.50
C GLU A 33 2.29 -12.94 1.72
N PHE A 34 2.23 -11.84 0.98
CA PHE A 34 1.08 -10.96 0.91
C PHE A 34 0.64 -10.87 -0.55
N ALA A 35 -0.59 -11.27 -0.82
CA ALA A 35 -1.18 -11.08 -2.14
C ALA A 35 -1.36 -9.58 -2.38
N ARG A 36 -0.69 -9.04 -3.42
CA ARG A 36 -0.83 -7.64 -3.82
C ARG A 36 -2.31 -7.31 -3.99
N ARG A 37 -2.74 -6.25 -3.31
CA ARG A 37 -4.13 -5.77 -3.34
C ARG A 37 -4.16 -4.45 -4.06
N GLU A 38 -4.93 -4.39 -5.13
CA GLU A 38 -5.19 -3.19 -5.94
C GLU A 38 -6.69 -2.98 -6.01
N ASP A 39 -7.15 -1.86 -5.49
CA ASP A 39 -8.55 -1.47 -5.48
C ASP A 39 -8.66 -0.02 -5.95
N HIS A 40 -9.23 0.17 -7.13
CA HIS A 40 -9.30 1.46 -7.81
C HIS A 40 -10.76 1.82 -8.03
N ARG A 41 -11.38 2.43 -7.02
CA ARG A 41 -12.81 2.76 -7.02
C ARG A 41 -13.06 4.11 -7.68
N SER A 42 -12.18 5.09 -7.43
CA SER A 42 -12.26 6.46 -7.97
C SER A 42 -10.92 7.19 -7.81
N GLU A 43 -10.82 8.39 -8.39
CA GLU A 43 -9.59 9.23 -8.35
C GLU A 43 -9.06 9.52 -6.93
N ASN A 44 -9.97 9.73 -5.97
CA ASN A 44 -9.64 10.00 -4.57
C ASN A 44 -9.91 8.81 -3.63
N ASP A 45 -10.44 7.70 -4.18
CA ASP A 45 -10.77 6.49 -3.45
C ASP A 45 -10.14 5.29 -4.15
N TRP A 46 -8.87 5.07 -3.84
CA TRP A 46 -8.10 3.94 -4.32
C TRP A 46 -7.10 3.50 -3.26
N LEU A 47 -6.63 2.26 -3.39
CA LEU A 47 -5.74 1.57 -2.47
C LEU A 47 -4.85 0.62 -3.27
N VAL A 48 -3.56 0.68 -3.02
CA VAL A 48 -2.61 -0.32 -3.48
C VAL A 48 -1.73 -0.74 -2.31
N CYS A 49 -1.73 -2.02 -1.98
CA CYS A 49 -0.87 -2.62 -0.95
C CYS A 49 -0.06 -3.77 -1.53
N TRP A 50 1.18 -3.91 -1.08
CA TRP A 50 2.02 -5.06 -1.39
C TRP A 50 3.10 -5.26 -0.33
N VAL A 51 3.74 -6.42 -0.38
CA VAL A 51 5.01 -6.65 0.31
C VAL A 51 6.09 -6.80 -0.76
N GLU A 52 7.19 -6.07 -0.60
CA GLU A 52 8.37 -6.21 -1.44
C GLU A 52 9.58 -6.45 -0.53
N GLY A 53 10.24 -7.59 -0.71
CA GLY A 53 11.29 -8.03 0.19
C GLY A 53 10.75 -8.21 1.62
N ARG A 54 11.20 -7.37 2.55
CA ARG A 54 10.81 -7.39 3.97
C ARG A 54 10.09 -6.10 4.39
N GLN A 55 9.41 -5.46 3.46
CA GLN A 55 8.69 -4.22 3.74
C GLN A 55 7.28 -4.31 3.20
N PHE A 56 6.31 -4.07 4.08
CA PHE A 56 4.95 -3.79 3.66
C PHE A 56 4.85 -2.35 3.18
N GLN A 57 4.21 -2.18 2.04
CA GLN A 57 4.17 -0.96 1.27
C GLN A 57 2.72 -0.70 0.88
N ALA A 58 2.22 0.50 1.16
CA ALA A 58 0.90 0.93 0.73
C ALA A 58 0.93 2.34 0.16
N ALA A 59 0.20 2.54 -0.93
CA ALA A 59 -0.16 3.86 -1.46
C ALA A 59 -1.67 3.90 -1.63
N CYS A 60 -2.27 5.02 -1.25
CA CYS A 60 -3.72 5.15 -1.29
C CYS A 60 -4.14 6.61 -1.49
N GLY A 61 -5.40 6.78 -1.87
CA GLY A 61 -6.03 8.10 -1.90
C GLY A 61 -6.09 8.73 -0.51
N PRO A 62 -6.34 10.05 -0.41
CA PRO A 62 -6.21 10.84 0.82
C PRO A 62 -7.15 10.42 1.97
N ARG A 63 -8.13 9.55 1.72
CA ARG A 63 -9.07 9.05 2.74
C ARG A 63 -8.91 7.56 3.06
N ASN A 64 -7.92 6.90 2.48
CA ASN A 64 -7.78 5.44 2.51
C ASN A 64 -6.60 4.94 3.35
N LEU A 65 -5.90 5.82 4.08
CA LEU A 65 -4.82 5.41 4.98
C LEU A 65 -5.31 4.43 6.04
N ARG A 66 -6.49 4.69 6.62
CA ARG A 66 -7.13 3.78 7.57
C ARG A 66 -7.36 2.40 6.98
N GLU A 67 -7.86 2.33 5.76
CA GLU A 67 -8.12 1.05 5.09
C GLU A 67 -6.81 0.30 4.77
N SER A 68 -5.78 1.03 4.36
CA SER A 68 -4.43 0.47 4.16
C SER A 68 -3.89 -0.18 5.43
N LEU A 69 -3.98 0.51 6.57
CA LEU A 69 -3.53 -0.01 7.86
C LEU A 69 -4.39 -1.18 8.34
N GLN A 70 -5.71 -1.14 8.11
CA GLN A 70 -6.58 -2.28 8.43
C GLN A 70 -6.24 -3.51 7.58
N THR A 71 -5.87 -3.31 6.31
CA THR A 71 -5.40 -4.40 5.44
C THR A 71 -4.12 -5.02 5.99
N PHE A 72 -3.15 -4.19 6.38
CA PHE A 72 -1.93 -4.65 7.05
C PHE A 72 -2.23 -5.44 8.32
N LEU A 73 -3.03 -4.87 9.24
CA LEU A 73 -3.36 -5.51 10.52
C LEU A 73 -4.13 -6.82 10.35
N SER A 74 -5.00 -6.90 9.34
CA SER A 74 -5.76 -8.14 9.05
C SER A 74 -4.85 -9.24 8.51
N TRP A 75 -3.85 -8.87 7.71
CA TRP A 75 -2.85 -9.81 7.21
C TRP A 75 -1.81 -10.20 8.25
N ALA A 76 -1.42 -9.27 9.14
CA ALA A 76 -0.40 -9.49 10.16
C ALA A 76 -0.84 -10.44 11.29
N ARG A 77 -2.14 -10.70 11.42
CA ARG A 77 -2.71 -11.71 12.32
C ARG A 77 -2.40 -13.13 11.86
#